data_AF-A0A7L3PQ76-F1
#
_entry.id   AF-A0A7L3PQ76-F1
#
_cell.length_a   1.000
_cell.length_b   1.000
_cell.length_c   1.000
_cell.angle_alpha   90.00
_cell.angle_beta   90.00
_cell.angle_gamma   90.00
#
_symmetry.space_group_name_H-M   'P 1'
#
loop_
_entity.id
_entity.type
_entity.pdbx_description
1 polymer ?
#
loop_
_entity_poly.entity_id
_entity_poly.type
_entity_poly.pdbx_seq_one_letter_code
_entity_poly.pdbx_strand_id
1 'polypeptide(L)'
;MTQAELRLCSLLLQEYFGEIVEKVGNSLLRTGPRPLRLLVGDTGLLPDQVKKALCVLLQHQLARFEPQPRGPVEYSALSGPILRLLRYPRYIYTAKSLYGDPGELLVEELLLHGHLAMSRAVSRVAERLSDSREDGKSLDYSEVSNAFVRLADTHFIQRCPMAPETPRDGEGAPPAVPSLAVPHRDMYVVPRLSLGGKGKRRRSCDEEEEGEHKAKRQKQEGGSPEDDGIYWQVNLERFHQHFRDQALVSAVSSRMDQTSSEVVRTMLRMSEVTTASGAAHTQPLSSNEIFRSLPAGYNIGKQVLDQYLALLADDPV
;
A
#
# COMPACT_ATOMS: atom_id res chain seq x y z
N MET A 1 19.08 13.02 9.57
CA MET A 1 19.38 12.30 8.32
C MET A 1 20.89 12.29 8.13
N THR A 2 21.46 11.15 7.78
CA THR A 2 22.87 11.05 7.43
C THR A 2 23.11 11.52 5.99
N GLN A 3 24.34 11.91 5.66
CA GLN A 3 24.72 12.26 4.28
C GLN A 3 24.51 11.10 3.30
N ALA A 4 24.69 9.85 3.76
CA ALA A 4 24.44 8.66 2.97
C ALA A 4 22.95 8.51 2.61
N GLU A 5 22.05 8.71 3.58
CA GLU A 5 20.60 8.68 3.35
C GLU A 5 20.17 9.76 2.36
N LEU A 6 20.72 10.98 2.48
CA LEU A 6 20.41 12.09 1.56
C LEU A 6 20.79 11.75 0.12
N ARG A 7 21.99 11.21 -0.08
CA ARG A 7 22.47 10.81 -1.40
C ARG A 7 21.61 9.70 -2.00
N LEU A 8 21.26 8.70 -1.20
CA LEU A 8 20.43 7.60 -1.68
C LEU A 8 19.01 8.05 -2.03
N CYS A 9 18.38 8.90 -1.19
CA CYS A 9 17.06 9.46 -1.48
C CYS A 9 17.04 10.25 -2.79
N SER A 10 18.08 11.06 -3.03
CA SER A 10 18.24 11.82 -4.28
C SER A 10 18.27 10.90 -5.51
N LEU A 11 19.12 9.86 -5.49
CA LEU A 11 19.21 8.90 -6.60
C LEU A 11 17.89 8.17 -6.86
N LEU A 12 17.19 7.75 -5.81
CA LEU A 12 15.89 7.08 -5.93
C LEU A 12 14.83 7.99 -6.52
N LEU A 13 14.74 9.24 -6.08
CA LEU A 13 13.79 10.19 -6.64
C LEU A 13 14.07 10.47 -8.12
N GLN A 14 15.36 10.56 -8.49
CA GLN A 14 15.75 10.77 -9.88
C GLN A 14 15.36 9.60 -10.77
N GLU A 15 15.63 8.37 -10.33
CA GLU A 15 15.36 7.15 -11.10
C GLU A 15 13.86 6.91 -11.30
N TYR A 16 13.05 7.12 -10.26
CA TYR A 16 11.61 6.84 -10.32
C TYR A 16 10.76 7.99 -10.88
N PHE A 17 11.15 9.25 -10.63
CA PHE A 17 10.31 10.42 -10.91
C PHE A 17 11.00 11.51 -11.75
N GLY A 18 12.29 11.36 -12.02
CA GLY A 18 13.07 12.30 -12.82
C GLY A 18 13.66 13.49 -12.04
N GLU A 19 14.47 14.28 -12.75
CA GLU A 19 15.32 15.33 -12.17
C GLU A 19 14.54 16.47 -11.48
N ILE A 20 13.38 16.85 -12.01
CA ILE A 20 12.58 17.95 -11.43
C ILE A 20 12.06 17.56 -10.04
N VAL A 21 11.55 16.33 -9.91
CA VAL A 21 11.01 15.81 -8.65
C VAL A 21 12.13 15.58 -7.64
N GLU A 22 13.27 15.06 -8.10
CA GLU A 22 14.48 14.92 -7.29
C GLU A 22 14.92 16.25 -6.69
N LYS A 23 15.07 17.31 -7.49
CA LYS A 23 15.53 18.62 -7.00
C LYS A 23 14.63 19.18 -5.90
N VAL A 24 13.32 19.08 -6.08
CA VAL A 24 12.34 19.54 -5.08
C VAL A 24 12.40 18.68 -3.82
N GLY A 25 12.43 17.34 -3.96
CA GLY A 25 12.52 16.43 -2.83
C GLY A 25 13.83 16.56 -2.05
N ASN A 26 14.96 16.70 -2.73
CA ASN A 26 16.28 16.87 -2.12
C ASN A 26 16.38 18.21 -1.38
N SER A 27 15.85 19.29 -1.96
CA SER A 27 15.74 20.59 -1.28
C SER A 27 14.96 20.47 0.04
N LEU A 28 13.81 19.80 0.01
CA LEU A 28 12.99 19.54 1.20
C LEU A 28 13.71 18.68 2.25
N LEU A 29 14.42 17.62 1.82
CA LEU A 29 15.15 16.73 2.73
C LEU A 29 16.34 17.44 3.40
N ARG A 30 17.00 18.38 2.73
CA ARG A 30 18.14 19.13 3.28
C ARG A 30 17.72 20.29 4.16
N THR A 31 16.67 21.01 3.75
CA THR A 31 16.29 22.29 4.37
C THR A 31 15.14 22.17 5.36
N GLY A 32 14.43 21.04 5.37
CA GLY A 32 13.29 20.79 6.24
C GLY A 32 11.96 21.32 5.68
N PRO A 33 10.93 21.46 6.53
CA PRO A 33 9.61 21.95 6.12
C PRO A 33 9.68 23.36 5.53
N ARG A 34 9.09 23.56 4.34
CA ARG A 34 9.11 24.86 3.66
C ARG A 34 7.84 25.16 2.87
N PRO A 35 7.45 26.45 2.76
CA PRO A 35 6.35 26.87 1.92
C PRO A 35 6.73 26.90 0.43
N LEU A 36 5.72 26.78 -0.43
CA LEU A 36 5.88 26.73 -1.89
C LEU A 36 6.76 27.85 -2.46
N ARG A 37 6.62 29.08 -1.95
CA ARG A 37 7.37 30.24 -2.44
C ARG A 37 8.87 30.10 -2.21
N LEU A 38 9.29 29.57 -1.06
CA LEU A 38 10.70 29.37 -0.75
C LEU A 38 11.28 28.22 -1.56
N LEU A 39 10.50 27.16 -1.81
CA LEU A 39 10.93 26.05 -2.66
C LEU A 39 11.26 26.47 -4.10
N VAL A 40 10.50 27.41 -4.66
CA VAL A 40 10.78 27.99 -5.98
C VAL A 40 12.14 28.70 -5.98
N GLY A 41 12.42 29.51 -4.95
CA GLY A 41 13.70 30.20 -4.81
C GLY A 41 14.87 29.24 -4.59
N ASP A 42 14.70 28.24 -3.73
CA ASP A 42 15.74 27.28 -3.36
C ASP A 42 16.13 26.35 -4.52
N THR A 43 15.18 26.02 -5.40
CA THR A 43 15.41 25.08 -6.52
C THR A 43 15.72 25.77 -7.84
N GLY A 44 15.42 27.06 -7.99
CA GLY A 44 15.55 27.80 -9.25
C GLY A 44 14.60 27.30 -10.36
N LEU A 45 13.60 26.47 -10.01
CA LEU A 45 12.64 25.91 -10.95
C LEU A 45 11.44 26.86 -11.16
N LEU A 46 10.70 26.66 -12.24
CA LEU A 46 9.46 27.41 -12.47
C LEU A 46 8.39 27.01 -11.43
N PRO A 47 7.55 27.94 -10.96
CA PRO A 47 6.50 27.64 -9.98
C PRO A 47 5.57 26.49 -10.39
N ASP A 48 5.28 26.35 -11.68
CA ASP A 48 4.46 25.27 -12.22
C ASP A 48 5.15 23.90 -12.11
N GLN A 49 6.47 23.84 -12.33
CA GLN A 49 7.26 22.62 -12.17
C GLN A 49 7.32 22.19 -10.71
N VAL A 50 7.50 23.14 -9.77
CA VAL A 50 7.51 22.85 -8.34
C VAL A 50 6.14 22.32 -7.88
N LYS A 51 5.03 22.91 -8.35
CA LYS A 51 3.69 22.41 -8.05
C LYS A 51 3.48 20.98 -8.57
N LYS A 52 3.85 20.70 -9.83
CA LYS A 52 3.76 19.36 -10.42
C LYS A 52 4.61 18.34 -9.64
N ALA A 53 5.82 18.70 -9.27
CA ALA A 53 6.71 17.84 -8.49
C ALA A 53 6.14 17.54 -7.09
N LEU A 54 5.60 18.55 -6.40
CA LEU A 54 4.94 18.35 -5.12
C LEU A 54 3.70 17.45 -5.24
N CYS A 55 2.89 17.61 -6.30
CA CYS A 55 1.77 16.70 -6.55
C CYS A 55 2.22 15.24 -6.69
N VAL A 56 3.31 14.98 -7.41
CA VAL A 56 3.86 13.62 -7.56
C VAL A 56 4.34 13.06 -6.21
N LEU A 57 5.07 13.86 -5.43
CA LEU A 57 5.56 13.45 -4.11
C LEU A 57 4.42 13.16 -3.12
N LEU A 58 3.36 13.98 -3.12
CA LEU A 58 2.19 13.79 -2.28
C LEU A 58 1.37 12.56 -2.71
N GLN A 59 1.21 12.36 -4.02
CA GLN A 59 0.51 11.20 -4.60
C GLN A 59 1.13 9.86 -4.14
N HIS A 60 2.45 9.82 -3.96
CA HIS A 60 3.20 8.63 -3.54
C HIS A 60 3.55 8.62 -2.03
N GLN A 61 2.99 9.54 -1.22
CA GLN A 61 3.27 9.67 0.22
C GLN A 61 4.75 9.85 0.57
N LEU A 62 5.51 10.46 -0.34
CA LEU A 62 6.92 10.80 -0.15
C LEU A 62 7.08 12.19 0.49
N ALA A 63 6.00 12.97 0.50
CA ALA A 63 5.90 14.24 1.20
C ALA A 63 4.59 14.33 1.98
N ARG A 64 4.55 15.25 2.94
CA ARG A 64 3.34 15.69 3.65
C ARG A 64 3.24 17.21 3.59
N PHE A 65 2.03 17.72 3.77
CA PHE A 65 1.78 19.13 3.96
C PHE A 65 1.18 19.35 5.35
N GLU A 66 1.54 20.45 6.01
CA GLU A 66 0.99 20.83 7.30
C GLU A 66 0.57 22.30 7.25
N PRO A 67 -0.69 22.64 7.63
CA PRO A 67 -1.12 24.02 7.74
C PRO A 67 -0.49 24.66 8.98
N GLN A 68 0.15 25.81 8.81
CA GLN A 68 0.72 26.56 9.93
C GLN A 68 -0.35 27.50 10.53
N PRO A 69 -0.45 27.66 11.87
CA PRO A 69 -1.55 28.41 12.52
C PRO A 69 -1.77 29.84 12.03
N ARG A 70 -0.71 30.51 11.53
CA ARG A 70 -0.74 31.87 10.97
C ARG A 70 0.23 32.04 9.80
N GLY A 71 0.35 31.01 8.95
CA GLY A 71 1.36 30.97 7.90
C GLY A 71 0.91 30.24 6.64
N PRO A 72 1.72 30.32 5.56
CA PRO A 72 1.53 29.48 4.40
C PRO A 72 1.67 28.00 4.75
N VAL A 73 1.13 27.14 3.91
CA VAL A 73 1.26 25.68 4.01
C VAL A 73 2.73 25.30 3.86
N GLU A 74 3.25 24.52 4.79
CA GLU A 74 4.60 23.97 4.71
C GLU A 74 4.55 22.54 4.19
N TYR A 75 5.47 22.23 3.28
CA TYR A 75 5.68 20.90 2.74
C TYR A 75 6.93 20.31 3.37
N SER A 76 6.91 19.03 3.71
CA SER A 76 8.09 18.31 4.20
C SER A 76 8.21 16.96 3.50
N ALA A 77 9.41 16.64 3.02
CA ALA A 77 9.71 15.32 2.47
C ALA A 77 9.99 14.30 3.58
N LEU A 78 9.60 13.05 3.35
CA LEU A 78 9.74 11.95 4.30
C LEU A 78 10.81 10.99 3.80
N SER A 79 11.97 10.97 4.47
CA SER A 79 13.10 10.11 4.07
C SER A 79 12.78 8.62 4.19
N GLY A 80 12.07 8.21 5.24
CA GLY A 80 11.68 6.81 5.47
C GLY A 80 10.92 6.19 4.29
N PRO A 81 9.78 6.76 3.86
CA PRO A 81 9.06 6.34 2.66
C PRO A 81 9.91 6.30 1.38
N ILE A 82 10.77 7.31 1.15
CA ILE A 82 11.65 7.34 -0.04
C ILE A 82 12.62 6.16 -0.03
N LEU A 83 13.28 5.88 1.10
CA LEU A 83 14.20 4.74 1.21
C LEU A 83 13.47 3.39 1.04
N ARG A 84 12.17 3.33 1.34
CA ARG A 84 11.36 2.13 1.18
C ARG A 84 11.04 1.81 -0.29
N LEU A 85 11.28 2.72 -1.24
CA LEU A 85 11.19 2.44 -2.69
C LEU A 85 12.04 1.22 -3.08
N LEU A 86 13.24 1.09 -2.51
CA LEU A 86 14.14 -0.05 -2.75
C LEU A 86 13.55 -1.41 -2.35
N ARG A 87 12.54 -1.43 -1.49
CA ARG A 87 11.91 -2.67 -1.00
C ARG A 87 10.68 -3.07 -1.82
N TYR A 88 10.28 -2.28 -2.82
CA TYR A 88 9.10 -2.53 -3.65
C TYR A 88 9.09 -3.95 -4.26
N PRO A 89 10.18 -4.43 -4.88
CA PRO A 89 10.20 -5.79 -5.41
C PRO A 89 9.92 -6.87 -4.36
N ARG A 90 10.39 -6.67 -3.13
CA ARG A 90 10.16 -7.61 -2.02
C ARG A 90 8.71 -7.58 -1.55
N TYR A 91 8.06 -6.40 -1.50
CA TYR A 91 6.64 -6.30 -1.16
C TYR A 91 5.77 -7.01 -2.21
N ILE A 92 6.05 -6.77 -3.50
CA ILE A 92 5.35 -7.40 -4.63
C ILE A 92 5.49 -8.92 -4.57
N TYR A 93 6.72 -9.43 -4.40
CA TYR A 93 6.97 -10.86 -4.26
C TYR A 93 6.23 -11.49 -3.08
N THR A 94 6.19 -10.80 -1.93
CA THR A 94 5.48 -11.28 -0.74
C THR A 94 3.98 -11.34 -0.99
N ALA A 95 3.42 -10.35 -1.70
CA ALA A 95 2.01 -10.36 -2.10
C ALA A 95 1.71 -11.54 -3.03
N LYS A 96 2.60 -11.84 -3.99
CA LYS A 96 2.51 -13.03 -4.84
C LYS A 96 2.48 -14.32 -4.00
N SER A 97 3.37 -14.47 -3.05
CA SER A 97 3.46 -15.67 -2.21
C SER A 97 2.21 -15.90 -1.35
N LEU A 98 1.55 -14.82 -0.89
CA LEU A 98 0.40 -14.91 0.02
C LEU A 98 -0.96 -14.93 -0.70
N TYR A 99 -1.08 -14.25 -1.85
CA TYR A 99 -2.37 -14.00 -2.52
C TYR A 99 -2.38 -14.39 -4.01
N GLY A 100 -1.27 -14.93 -4.53
CA GLY A 100 -1.12 -15.31 -5.94
C GLY A 100 -0.96 -14.11 -6.87
N ASP A 101 -1.03 -14.36 -8.18
CA ASP A 101 -0.82 -13.35 -9.22
C ASP A 101 -1.78 -12.14 -9.13
N PRO A 102 -3.08 -12.29 -8.78
CA PRO A 102 -3.94 -11.12 -8.59
C PRO A 102 -3.46 -10.20 -7.47
N GLY A 103 -2.95 -10.76 -6.36
CA GLY A 103 -2.44 -9.97 -5.24
C GLY A 103 -1.11 -9.30 -5.55
N GLU A 104 -0.23 -9.98 -6.29
CA GLU A 104 1.02 -9.41 -6.81
C GLU A 104 0.76 -8.13 -7.61
N LEU A 105 -0.10 -8.23 -8.63
CA LEU A 105 -0.39 -7.11 -9.53
C LEU A 105 -1.16 -5.99 -8.83
N LEU A 106 -2.05 -6.31 -7.88
CA LEU A 106 -2.74 -5.30 -7.09
C LEU A 106 -1.76 -4.46 -6.26
N VAL A 107 -0.81 -5.11 -5.58
CA VAL A 107 0.20 -4.41 -4.78
C VAL A 107 1.16 -3.64 -5.70
N GLU A 108 1.55 -4.20 -6.85
CA GLU A 108 2.35 -3.49 -7.85
C GLU A 108 1.66 -2.21 -8.32
N GLU A 109 0.41 -2.27 -8.78
CA GLU A 109 -0.35 -1.11 -9.27
C GLU A 109 -0.50 -0.03 -8.17
N LEU A 110 -0.75 -0.43 -6.92
CA LEU A 110 -0.82 0.51 -5.80
C LEU A 110 0.53 1.17 -5.49
N LEU A 111 1.64 0.44 -5.56
CA LEU A 111 2.97 1.01 -5.33
C LEU A 111 3.43 1.95 -6.45
N LEU A 112 3.09 1.63 -7.71
CA LEU A 112 3.45 2.43 -8.89
C LEU A 112 2.62 3.70 -9.03
N HIS A 113 1.37 3.68 -8.57
CA HIS A 113 0.46 4.83 -8.67
C HIS A 113 0.28 5.60 -7.37
N GLY A 114 0.68 5.06 -6.22
CA GLY A 114 0.48 5.66 -4.91
C GLY A 114 -0.98 5.53 -4.45
N HIS A 115 -1.76 6.60 -4.57
CA HIS A 115 -3.19 6.60 -4.23
C HIS A 115 -4.05 6.15 -5.42
N LEU A 116 -4.79 5.07 -5.26
CA LEU A 116 -5.64 4.53 -6.33
C LEU A 116 -6.99 4.06 -5.80
N ALA A 117 -8.06 4.34 -6.56
CA ALA A 117 -9.39 3.82 -6.26
C ALA A 117 -9.46 2.31 -6.55
N MET A 118 -10.33 1.59 -5.82
CA MET A 118 -10.47 0.14 -5.95
C MET A 118 -10.92 -0.24 -7.37
N SER A 119 -11.91 0.44 -7.92
CA SER A 119 -12.45 0.19 -9.26
C SER A 119 -11.35 0.25 -10.34
N ARG A 120 -10.46 1.25 -10.23
CA ARG A 120 -9.34 1.45 -11.16
C ARG A 120 -8.26 0.38 -10.98
N ALA A 121 -7.92 0.03 -9.74
CA ALA A 121 -6.95 -1.02 -9.44
C ALA A 121 -7.43 -2.38 -9.99
N VAL A 122 -8.67 -2.76 -9.67
CA VAL A 122 -9.28 -4.02 -10.11
C VAL A 122 -9.38 -4.08 -11.64
N SER A 123 -9.83 -3.01 -12.29
CA SER A 123 -9.94 -2.94 -13.76
C SER A 123 -8.59 -3.12 -14.45
N ARG A 124 -7.55 -2.41 -13.99
CA ARG A 124 -6.19 -2.52 -14.56
C ARG A 124 -5.60 -3.92 -14.40
N VAL A 125 -5.75 -4.51 -13.23
CA VAL A 125 -5.25 -5.87 -12.96
C VAL A 125 -6.02 -6.91 -13.77
N ALA A 126 -7.35 -6.79 -13.87
CA ALA A 126 -8.17 -7.69 -14.67
C ALA A 126 -7.80 -7.61 -16.17
N GLU A 127 -7.52 -6.41 -16.69
CA GLU A 127 -7.02 -6.22 -18.06
C GLU A 127 -5.65 -6.89 -18.26
N ARG A 128 -4.66 -6.59 -17.41
CA ARG A 128 -3.31 -7.16 -17.50
C ARG A 128 -3.30 -8.70 -17.43
N LEU A 129 -4.10 -9.29 -16.52
CA LEU A 129 -4.23 -10.74 -16.41
C LEU A 129 -4.96 -11.39 -17.60
N SER A 130 -5.88 -10.65 -18.23
CA SER A 130 -6.60 -11.16 -19.41
C SER A 130 -5.73 -11.21 -20.67
N ASP A 131 -4.73 -10.34 -20.74
CA ASP A 131 -3.73 -10.28 -21.81
C ASP A 131 -2.64 -11.35 -21.63
N SER A 132 -2.27 -11.71 -20.39
CA SER A 132 -1.27 -12.75 -20.11
C SER A 132 -1.80 -14.20 -20.23
N ARG A 133 -3.11 -14.41 -20.36
CA ARG A 133 -3.71 -15.74 -20.55
C ARG A 133 -3.83 -16.09 -22.03
N GLU A 134 -3.22 -17.19 -22.44
CA GLU A 134 -3.30 -17.72 -23.81
C GLU A 134 -4.72 -18.25 -24.16
N ASP A 135 -5.49 -18.70 -23.15
CA ASP A 135 -6.72 -19.49 -23.28
C ASP A 135 -8.01 -18.76 -23.71
N GLY A 136 -7.95 -17.48 -24.08
CA GLY A 136 -9.15 -16.71 -24.50
C GLY A 136 -10.21 -16.47 -23.43
N LYS A 137 -10.02 -16.98 -22.20
CA LYS A 137 -10.91 -16.76 -21.06
C LYS A 137 -10.55 -15.46 -20.35
N SER A 138 -11.36 -14.43 -20.57
CA SER A 138 -11.33 -13.19 -19.78
C SER A 138 -11.43 -13.51 -18.28
N LEU A 139 -10.55 -12.94 -17.47
CA LEU A 139 -10.65 -13.06 -16.02
C LEU A 139 -11.93 -12.37 -15.53
N ASP A 140 -12.62 -12.99 -14.57
CA ASP A 140 -13.76 -12.38 -13.92
C ASP A 140 -13.25 -11.35 -12.90
N TYR A 141 -13.85 -10.16 -12.90
CA TYR A 141 -13.51 -9.09 -11.96
C TYR A 141 -13.69 -9.56 -10.50
N SER A 142 -14.54 -10.57 -10.28
CA SER A 142 -14.76 -11.18 -8.96
C SER A 142 -13.49 -11.76 -8.34
N GLU A 143 -12.60 -12.39 -9.11
CA GLU A 143 -11.36 -12.99 -8.57
C GLU A 143 -10.41 -11.92 -8.05
N VAL A 144 -10.21 -10.84 -8.82
CA VAL A 144 -9.37 -9.70 -8.44
C VAL A 144 -9.99 -8.92 -7.28
N SER A 145 -11.32 -8.71 -7.31
CA SER A 145 -12.05 -8.07 -6.21
C SER A 145 -11.92 -8.87 -4.90
N ASN A 146 -12.04 -10.19 -4.96
CA ASN A 146 -11.85 -11.06 -3.80
C ASN A 146 -10.40 -11.00 -3.28
N ALA A 147 -9.41 -10.93 -4.15
CA ALA A 147 -8.01 -10.73 -3.74
C ALA A 147 -7.82 -9.36 -3.04
N PHE A 148 -8.44 -8.31 -3.56
CA PHE A 148 -8.42 -6.97 -2.95
C PHE A 148 -9.04 -6.99 -1.54
N VAL A 149 -10.21 -7.62 -1.39
CA VAL A 149 -10.88 -7.76 -0.07
C VAL A 149 -9.99 -8.52 0.91
N ARG A 150 -9.40 -9.65 0.49
CA ARG A 150 -8.47 -10.41 1.36
C ARG A 150 -7.25 -9.59 1.77
N LEU A 151 -6.68 -8.79 0.88
CA LEU A 151 -5.56 -7.88 1.19
C LEU A 151 -5.96 -6.80 2.20
N ALA A 152 -7.19 -6.27 2.10
CA ALA A 152 -7.72 -5.29 3.04
C ALA A 152 -7.99 -5.92 4.42
N ASP A 153 -8.64 -7.09 4.47
CA ASP A 153 -8.97 -7.81 5.70
C ASP A 153 -7.71 -8.20 6.50
N THR A 154 -6.60 -8.45 5.80
CA THR A 154 -5.29 -8.79 6.40
C THR A 154 -4.37 -7.58 6.57
N HIS A 155 -4.91 -6.37 6.35
CA HIS A 155 -4.29 -5.06 6.55
C HIS A 155 -3.05 -4.79 5.68
N PHE A 156 -2.83 -5.52 4.58
CA PHE A 156 -1.73 -5.26 3.64
C PHE A 156 -1.99 -4.03 2.75
N ILE A 157 -3.26 -3.67 2.59
CA ILE A 157 -3.68 -2.40 1.99
C ILE A 157 -4.60 -1.66 2.97
N GLN A 158 -4.66 -0.34 2.84
CA GLN A 158 -5.48 0.52 3.69
C GLN A 158 -5.97 1.74 2.91
N ARG A 159 -7.07 2.35 3.37
CA ARG A 159 -7.56 3.61 2.81
C ARG A 159 -6.62 4.77 3.12
N CYS A 160 -6.49 5.68 2.17
CA CYS A 160 -5.75 6.92 2.34
C CYS A 160 -6.52 7.93 3.21
N PRO A 161 -5.83 8.82 3.95
CA PRO A 161 -6.43 9.99 4.60
C PRO A 161 -7.30 10.81 3.65
N MET A 162 -8.57 10.98 4.00
CA MET A 162 -9.54 11.73 3.21
C MET A 162 -9.94 13.02 3.93
N ALA A 163 -10.32 14.05 3.18
CA ALA A 163 -10.91 15.24 3.79
C ALA A 163 -12.28 14.84 4.39
N PRO A 164 -12.62 15.28 5.62
CA PRO A 164 -13.96 15.09 6.13
C PRO A 164 -14.96 15.75 5.17
N GLU A 165 -16.08 15.09 4.91
CA GLU A 165 -17.16 15.68 4.13
C GLU A 165 -17.57 16.97 4.82
N THR A 166 -17.33 18.11 4.16
CA THR A 166 -17.84 19.39 4.64
C THR A 166 -19.37 19.33 4.48
N PRO A 167 -20.17 19.53 5.55
CA PRO A 167 -21.60 19.62 5.38
C PRO A 167 -21.88 20.78 4.43
N ARG A 168 -22.72 20.54 3.41
CA ARG A 168 -23.10 21.50 2.37
C ARG A 168 -23.76 22.79 2.92
N ASP A 169 -24.03 22.85 4.22
CA ASP A 169 -24.77 23.91 4.90
C ASP A 169 -23.92 24.79 5.86
N GLY A 170 -22.58 24.74 5.77
CA GLY A 170 -21.69 25.61 6.58
C GLY A 170 -21.25 26.87 5.83
N GLU A 171 -21.83 28.03 6.16
CA GLU A 171 -21.33 29.36 5.76
C GLU A 171 -19.90 29.59 6.26
N GLY A 172 -18.90 29.25 5.44
CA GLY A 172 -17.50 29.55 5.70
C GLY A 172 -16.68 29.31 4.44
N ALA A 173 -15.73 30.20 4.15
CA ALA A 173 -14.78 29.95 3.06
C ALA A 173 -14.07 28.62 3.32
N PRO A 174 -13.96 27.71 2.32
CA PRO A 174 -13.27 26.46 2.51
C PRO A 174 -11.84 26.74 3.00
N PRO A 175 -11.34 26.00 4.00
CA PRO A 175 -9.99 26.20 4.47
C PRO A 175 -9.02 26.03 3.30
N ALA A 176 -7.94 26.83 3.27
CA ALA A 176 -6.95 26.79 2.18
C ALA A 176 -6.31 25.40 2.00
N VAL A 177 -6.41 24.54 3.02
CA VAL A 177 -5.96 23.15 3.02
C VAL A 177 -6.98 22.26 3.74
N PRO A 178 -7.38 21.13 3.16
CA PRO A 178 -8.22 20.15 3.86
C PRO A 178 -7.43 19.42 4.95
N SER A 179 -8.01 19.32 6.15
CA SER A 179 -7.50 18.42 7.20
C SER A 179 -7.86 17.00 6.82
N LEU A 180 -6.87 16.16 6.48
CA LEU A 180 -7.13 14.78 6.08
C LEU A 180 -7.16 13.86 7.31
N ALA A 181 -8.18 13.01 7.42
CA ALA A 181 -8.28 11.98 8.44
C ALA A 181 -8.97 10.72 7.87
N VAL A 182 -8.55 9.53 8.32
CA VAL A 182 -9.34 8.31 8.14
C VAL A 182 -9.88 7.92 9.51
N PRO A 183 -11.21 7.78 9.69
CA PRO A 183 -11.74 7.13 10.87
C PRO A 183 -11.15 5.71 10.96
N HIS A 184 -10.57 5.33 12.10
CA HIS A 184 -9.93 4.02 12.25
C HIS A 184 -10.86 2.85 11.87
N ARG A 185 -12.18 3.03 12.03
CA ARG A 185 -13.21 2.05 11.68
C ARG A 185 -13.33 1.78 10.17
N ASP A 186 -12.96 2.74 9.33
CA ASP A 186 -13.15 2.66 7.88
C ASP A 186 -11.86 2.28 7.13
N MET A 187 -10.72 2.25 7.83
CA MET A 187 -9.38 2.08 7.26
C MET A 187 -9.22 0.82 6.39
N TYR A 188 -9.92 -0.25 6.75
CA TYR A 188 -9.86 -1.55 6.06
C TYR A 188 -11.21 -1.99 5.47
N VAL A 189 -12.25 -1.15 5.61
CA VAL A 189 -13.58 -1.49 5.08
C VAL A 189 -13.54 -1.34 3.57
N VAL A 190 -13.99 -2.33 2.83
CA VAL A 190 -14.07 -2.26 1.36
C VAL A 190 -15.48 -1.83 0.93
N PRO A 191 -15.64 -0.80 0.07
CA PRO A 191 -16.93 -0.45 -0.49
C PRO A 191 -17.54 -1.62 -1.26
N ARG A 192 -18.85 -1.84 -1.13
CA ARG A 192 -19.55 -2.86 -1.94
C ARG A 192 -19.76 -2.30 -3.35
N LEU A 193 -18.83 -2.62 -4.24
CA LEU A 193 -18.92 -2.22 -5.64
C LEU A 193 -19.52 -3.33 -6.48
N SER A 194 -20.49 -3.00 -7.33
CA SER A 194 -21.01 -3.93 -8.32
C SER A 194 -20.08 -3.98 -9.54
N LEU A 195 -18.83 -4.43 -9.32
CA LEU A 195 -17.84 -4.60 -10.39
C LEU A 195 -18.17 -5.87 -11.20
N GLY A 196 -19.27 -5.82 -11.95
CA GLY A 196 -19.64 -6.85 -12.92
C GLY A 196 -19.02 -6.56 -14.28
N GLY A 197 -18.23 -7.49 -14.82
CA GLY A 197 -17.62 -7.33 -16.14
C GLY A 197 -16.56 -8.38 -16.46
N LYS A 198 -16.07 -8.37 -17.70
CA LYS A 198 -14.95 -9.18 -18.18
C LYS A 198 -13.85 -8.24 -18.68
N GLY A 199 -12.59 -8.53 -18.36
CA GLY A 199 -11.46 -7.68 -18.77
C GLY A 199 -11.50 -7.46 -20.29
N LYS A 200 -11.46 -6.21 -20.75
CA LYS A 200 -11.41 -5.91 -22.18
C LYS A 200 -9.96 -6.05 -22.63
N ARG A 201 -9.68 -7.07 -23.44
CA ARG A 201 -8.38 -7.22 -24.11
C ARG A 201 -8.11 -6.00 -24.99
N ARG A 202 -6.90 -5.46 -24.93
CA ARG A 202 -6.45 -4.47 -25.91
C ARG A 202 -6.21 -5.18 -27.24
N ARG A 203 -7.15 -5.05 -28.19
CA ARG A 203 -6.87 -5.37 -29.59
C ARG A 203 -5.90 -4.30 -30.12
N SER A 204 -4.65 -4.68 -30.37
CA SER A 204 -3.75 -3.90 -31.21
C SER A 204 -4.31 -3.90 -32.63
N CYS A 205 -4.79 -2.75 -33.12
CA CYS A 205 -5.15 -2.58 -34.52
C CYS A 205 -3.88 -2.23 -35.30
N ASP A 206 -3.27 -3.23 -35.93
CA ASP A 206 -2.59 -3.07 -37.22
C ASP A 206 -3.46 -3.82 -38.23
N GLU A 207 -4.21 -3.09 -39.03
CA GLU A 207 -4.73 -3.46 -40.35
C GLU A 207 -5.43 -2.22 -40.92
N GLU A 208 -4.72 -1.55 -41.84
CA GLU A 208 -5.29 -0.55 -42.74
C GLU A 208 -6.16 -1.28 -43.78
N GLU A 209 -7.45 -0.92 -43.90
CA GLU A 209 -8.04 -0.33 -45.12
C GLU A 209 -9.59 -0.28 -45.06
N GLU A 210 -10.07 0.88 -45.48
CA GLU A 210 -11.35 1.23 -46.12
C GLU A 210 -12.70 0.71 -45.60
N GLY A 211 -13.55 1.67 -45.20
CA GLY A 211 -14.99 1.46 -45.03
C GLY A 211 -15.67 2.62 -44.30
N GLU A 212 -15.99 3.69 -45.03
CA GLU A 212 -16.79 4.81 -44.55
C GLU A 212 -18.14 4.35 -43.96
N HIS A 213 -18.34 4.50 -42.65
CA HIS A 213 -19.68 4.76 -42.10
C HIS A 213 -19.60 5.71 -40.89
N LYS A 214 -20.19 6.90 -41.09
CA LYS A 214 -20.45 7.91 -40.05
C LYS A 214 -21.33 7.30 -38.94
N ALA A 215 -20.72 6.89 -37.84
CA ALA A 215 -21.41 6.68 -36.57
C ALA A 215 -20.97 7.75 -35.58
N LYS A 216 -21.91 8.65 -35.29
CA LYS A 216 -21.94 9.65 -34.23
C LYS A 216 -21.16 9.16 -33.01
N ARG A 217 -20.01 9.78 -32.71
CA ARG A 217 -19.28 9.65 -31.44
C ARG A 217 -20.26 9.97 -30.31
N GLN A 218 -20.93 8.95 -29.80
CA GLN A 218 -21.67 9.04 -28.56
C GLN A 218 -20.60 9.18 -27.49
N LYS A 219 -20.43 10.42 -27.03
CA LYS A 219 -19.69 10.76 -25.82
C LYS A 219 -20.26 9.85 -24.73
N GLN A 220 -19.56 8.77 -24.42
CA GLN A 220 -19.87 7.94 -23.27
C GLN A 220 -19.55 8.83 -22.08
N GLU A 221 -20.59 9.50 -21.55
CA GLU A 221 -20.55 10.09 -20.22
C GLU A 221 -20.22 8.95 -19.27
N GLY A 222 -18.94 8.78 -18.97
CA GLY A 222 -18.48 7.92 -17.90
C GLY A 222 -19.03 8.52 -16.63
N GLY A 223 -20.08 7.90 -16.09
CA GLY A 223 -20.48 8.16 -14.71
C GLY A 223 -19.25 8.04 -13.82
N SER A 224 -19.10 8.95 -12.86
CA SER A 224 -18.07 8.85 -11.83
C SER A 224 -18.12 7.44 -11.24
N PRO A 225 -16.99 6.74 -11.13
CA PRO A 225 -16.97 5.41 -10.54
C PRO A 225 -17.58 5.47 -9.13
N GLU A 226 -18.28 4.42 -8.73
CA GLU A 226 -19.04 4.37 -7.47
C GLU A 226 -18.15 4.58 -6.22
N ASP A 227 -16.82 4.45 -6.36
CA ASP A 227 -15.82 4.67 -5.32
C ASP A 227 -15.03 5.99 -5.46
N ASP A 228 -15.56 6.98 -6.19
CA ASP A 228 -14.90 8.28 -6.31
C ASP A 228 -14.71 8.93 -4.93
N GLY A 229 -13.48 9.38 -4.67
CA GLY A 229 -13.03 9.88 -3.36
C GLY A 229 -12.43 8.83 -2.43
N ILE A 230 -12.65 7.52 -2.64
CA ILE A 230 -12.08 6.47 -1.78
C ILE A 230 -10.79 5.94 -2.41
N TYR A 231 -9.65 6.42 -1.90
CA TYR A 231 -8.33 5.98 -2.34
C TYR A 231 -7.73 4.94 -1.40
N TRP A 232 -6.98 4.03 -1.98
CA TRP A 232 -6.24 2.98 -1.29
C TRP A 232 -4.75 3.13 -1.53
N GLN A 233 -3.98 2.61 -0.58
CA GLN A 233 -2.53 2.57 -0.58
C GLN A 233 -2.04 1.27 0.05
N VAL A 234 -0.78 0.93 -0.20
CA VAL A 234 -0.13 -0.21 0.45
C VAL A 234 0.27 0.14 1.88
N ASN A 235 -0.05 -0.73 2.82
CA ASN A 235 0.39 -0.61 4.22
C ASN A 235 1.78 -1.22 4.38
N LEU A 236 2.83 -0.41 4.23
CA LEU A 236 4.22 -0.86 4.32
C LEU A 236 4.58 -1.44 5.70
N GLU A 237 3.93 -0.98 6.78
CA GLU A 237 4.20 -1.48 8.13
C GLU A 237 3.74 -2.93 8.31
N ARG A 238 2.63 -3.32 7.68
CA ARG A 238 2.15 -4.70 7.70
C ARG A 238 3.16 -5.65 7.03
N PHE A 239 3.79 -5.22 5.93
CA PHE A 239 4.88 -5.99 5.33
C PHE A 239 6.09 -6.11 6.26
N HIS A 240 6.44 -5.05 6.99
CA HIS A 240 7.58 -5.10 7.93
C HIS A 240 7.29 -6.02 9.11
N GLN A 241 6.06 -6.01 9.63
CA GLN A 241 5.60 -6.97 10.63
C GLN A 241 5.72 -8.41 10.10
N HIS A 242 5.25 -8.67 8.88
CA HIS A 242 5.40 -9.98 8.26
C HIS A 242 6.88 -10.41 8.11
N PHE A 243 7.77 -9.50 7.70
CA PHE A 243 9.20 -9.80 7.58
C PHE A 243 9.88 -10.06 8.91
N ARG A 244 9.51 -9.32 9.96
CA ARG A 244 9.95 -9.57 11.32
C ARG A 244 9.52 -10.98 11.75
N ASP A 245 8.26 -11.31 11.56
CA ASP A 245 7.71 -12.59 11.99
C ASP A 245 8.37 -13.76 11.25
N GLN A 246 8.62 -13.62 9.94
CA GLN A 246 9.40 -14.62 9.17
C GLN A 246 10.83 -14.80 9.70
N ALA A 247 11.51 -13.71 10.06
CA ALA A 247 12.86 -13.78 10.62
C ALA A 247 12.88 -14.48 11.98
N LEU A 248 11.93 -14.17 12.86
CA LEU A 248 11.77 -14.83 14.16
C LEU A 248 11.52 -16.33 14.01
N VAL A 249 10.58 -16.69 13.15
CA VAL A 249 10.23 -18.09 12.91
C VAL A 249 11.41 -18.86 12.30
N SER A 250 12.14 -18.26 11.36
CA SER A 250 13.34 -18.87 10.77
C SER A 250 14.46 -19.08 11.80
N ALA A 251 14.64 -18.13 12.73
CA ALA A 251 15.62 -18.23 13.80
C ALA A 251 15.27 -19.38 14.76
N VAL A 252 14.00 -19.47 15.20
CA VAL A 252 13.52 -20.56 16.07
C VAL A 252 13.66 -21.91 15.38
N SER A 253 13.30 -22.00 14.10
CA SER A 253 13.44 -23.24 13.32
C SER A 253 14.89 -23.73 13.24
N SER A 254 15.85 -22.80 13.22
CA SER A 254 17.28 -23.11 13.11
C SER A 254 17.92 -23.46 14.45
N ARG A 255 17.45 -22.83 15.54
CA ARG A 255 17.97 -23.03 16.91
C ARG A 255 17.38 -24.26 17.61
N MET A 256 16.10 -24.55 17.35
CA MET A 256 15.34 -25.60 18.01
C MET A 256 14.92 -26.66 16.99
N ASP A 257 13.69 -26.57 16.48
CA ASP A 257 13.16 -27.47 15.49
C ASP A 257 11.98 -26.84 14.72
N GLN A 258 11.52 -27.55 13.69
CA GLN A 258 10.39 -27.11 12.88
C GLN A 258 9.10 -26.97 13.68
N THR A 259 8.86 -27.84 14.66
CA THR A 259 7.63 -27.83 15.48
C THR A 259 7.59 -26.59 16.37
N SER A 260 8.69 -26.27 17.04
CA SER A 260 8.81 -25.04 17.84
C SER A 260 8.57 -23.79 16.97
N SER A 261 9.11 -23.78 15.75
CA SER A 261 8.91 -22.67 14.82
C SER A 261 7.44 -22.50 14.44
N GLU A 262 6.67 -23.58 14.31
CA GLU A 262 5.25 -23.53 13.99
C GLU A 262 4.41 -23.02 15.17
N VAL A 263 4.78 -23.39 16.40
CA VAL A 263 4.15 -22.84 17.61
C VAL A 263 4.32 -21.33 17.64
N VAL A 264 5.55 -20.84 17.44
CA VAL A 264 5.86 -19.39 17.38
C VAL A 264 5.14 -18.71 16.21
N ARG A 265 5.14 -19.33 15.01
CA ARG A 265 4.40 -18.84 13.83
C ARG A 265 2.91 -18.67 14.13
N THR A 266 2.32 -19.63 14.84
CA THR A 266 0.90 -19.61 15.24
C THR A 266 0.63 -18.45 16.21
N MET A 267 1.46 -18.28 17.24
CA MET A 267 1.34 -17.17 18.19
C MET A 267 1.45 -15.80 17.51
N LEU A 268 2.42 -15.65 16.59
CA LEU A 268 2.60 -14.41 15.82
C LEU A 268 1.40 -14.13 14.92
N ARG A 269 0.88 -15.16 14.21
CA ARG A 269 -0.32 -15.04 13.37
C ARG A 269 -1.54 -14.56 14.17
N MET A 270 -1.76 -15.11 15.35
CA MET A 270 -2.85 -14.69 16.24
C MET A 270 -2.70 -13.25 16.76
N SER A 271 -1.47 -12.72 16.73
CA SER A 271 -1.14 -11.38 17.21
C SER A 271 -1.09 -10.31 16.12
N GLU A 272 -1.31 -10.68 14.84
CA GLU A 272 -1.08 -9.81 13.68
C GLU A 272 -1.88 -8.50 13.72
N VAL A 273 -3.16 -8.58 14.13
CA VAL A 273 -4.09 -7.44 14.12
C VAL A 273 -4.35 -6.86 15.51
N THR A 274 -3.85 -7.49 16.57
CA THR A 274 -4.08 -7.09 17.98
C THR A 274 -2.87 -6.37 18.58
N THR A 275 -1.72 -6.43 17.92
CA THR A 275 -0.45 -5.87 18.41
C THR A 275 0.12 -4.90 17.37
N ALA A 276 0.54 -3.71 17.82
CA ALA A 276 1.22 -2.75 16.96
C ALA A 276 2.57 -3.29 16.47
N SER A 277 2.98 -2.90 15.25
CA SER A 277 4.22 -3.37 14.59
C SER A 277 5.50 -3.11 15.42
N GLY A 278 5.54 -2.00 16.15
CA GLY A 278 6.67 -1.59 17.01
C GLY A 278 6.55 -1.95 18.49
N ALA A 279 5.54 -2.73 18.90
CA ALA A 279 5.37 -3.10 20.29
C ALA A 279 6.48 -4.06 20.77
N ALA A 280 6.97 -3.86 22.00
CA ALA A 280 7.98 -4.72 22.60
C ALA A 280 7.45 -6.13 22.94
N HIS A 281 6.14 -6.23 23.22
CA HIS A 281 5.46 -7.48 23.55
C HIS A 281 4.15 -7.59 22.78
N THR A 282 3.78 -8.82 22.42
CA THR A 282 2.43 -9.13 21.92
C THR A 282 1.45 -9.23 23.07
N GLN A 283 0.16 -9.29 22.74
CA GLN A 283 -0.85 -9.66 23.74
C GLN A 283 -0.58 -11.09 24.26
N PRO A 284 -0.76 -11.35 25.57
CA PRO A 284 -0.65 -12.70 26.11
C PRO A 284 -1.69 -13.64 25.47
N LEU A 285 -1.25 -14.85 25.11
CA LEU A 285 -2.10 -15.90 24.57
C LEU A 285 -2.06 -17.10 25.50
N SER A 286 -3.22 -17.71 25.75
CA SER A 286 -3.26 -18.95 26.53
C SER A 286 -2.82 -20.14 25.67
N SER A 287 -2.20 -21.13 26.31
CA SER A 287 -1.79 -22.36 25.61
C SER A 287 -2.97 -23.13 25.01
N ASN A 288 -4.20 -22.93 25.53
CA ASN A 288 -5.43 -23.48 24.97
C ASN A 288 -5.83 -22.82 23.65
N GLU A 289 -5.71 -21.49 23.54
CA GLU A 289 -6.00 -20.77 22.30
C GLU A 289 -4.97 -21.08 21.22
N ILE A 290 -3.69 -21.17 21.61
CA ILE A 290 -2.61 -21.59 20.71
C ILE A 290 -2.89 -23.00 20.19
N PHE A 291 -3.23 -23.95 21.07
CA PHE A 291 -3.52 -25.33 20.68
C PHE A 291 -4.65 -25.45 19.65
N ARG A 292 -5.73 -24.68 19.82
CA ARG A 292 -6.86 -24.67 18.88
C ARG A 292 -6.53 -24.03 17.53
N SER A 293 -5.52 -23.17 17.49
CA SER A 293 -5.14 -22.40 16.31
C SER A 293 -3.99 -23.03 15.52
N LEU A 294 -3.38 -24.10 16.05
CA LEU A 294 -2.36 -24.86 15.34
C LEU A 294 -2.93 -25.47 14.04
N PRO A 295 -2.14 -25.51 12.95
CA PRO A 295 -2.58 -26.16 11.73
C PRO A 295 -2.89 -27.65 11.95
N ALA A 296 -3.96 -28.15 11.33
CA ALA A 296 -4.42 -29.53 11.49
C ALA A 296 -3.38 -30.60 11.09
N GLY A 297 -2.34 -30.25 10.35
CA GLY A 297 -1.23 -31.15 10.02
C GLY A 297 -0.27 -31.44 11.18
N TYR A 298 -0.30 -30.64 12.26
CA TYR A 298 0.55 -30.83 13.43
C TYR A 298 -0.21 -31.62 14.51
N ASN A 299 -0.05 -32.94 14.49
CA ASN A 299 -0.70 -33.87 15.42
C ASN A 299 0.03 -33.95 16.79
N ILE A 300 0.32 -32.82 17.42
CA ILE A 300 0.88 -32.80 18.77
C ILE A 300 -0.23 -32.80 19.82
N GLY A 301 -0.02 -33.52 20.93
CA GLY A 301 -0.93 -33.48 22.08
C GLY A 301 -0.77 -32.18 22.87
N LYS A 302 -1.79 -31.77 23.62
CA LYS A 302 -1.77 -30.53 24.43
C LYS A 302 -0.58 -30.50 25.41
N GLN A 303 -0.27 -31.62 26.04
CA GLN A 303 0.87 -31.76 26.95
C GLN A 303 2.22 -31.53 26.25
N VAL A 304 2.35 -31.98 25.00
CA VAL A 304 3.56 -31.78 24.18
C VAL A 304 3.69 -30.31 23.80
N LEU A 305 2.59 -29.62 23.49
CA LEU A 305 2.61 -28.17 23.27
C LEU A 305 3.11 -27.43 24.52
N ASP A 306 2.62 -27.79 25.70
CA ASP A 306 3.05 -27.15 26.96
C ASP A 306 4.55 -27.37 27.24
N GLN A 307 5.10 -28.53 26.85
CA GLN A 307 6.55 -28.79 26.90
C GLN A 307 7.33 -27.88 25.94
N TYR A 308 6.87 -27.69 24.70
CA TYR A 308 7.50 -26.77 23.75
C TYR A 308 7.47 -25.32 24.25
N LEU A 309 6.35 -24.89 24.83
CA LEU A 309 6.22 -23.53 25.39
C LEU A 309 7.16 -23.32 26.57
N ALA A 310 7.33 -24.31 27.45
CA ALA A 310 8.30 -24.24 28.54
C ALA A 310 9.74 -24.17 28.00
N LEU A 311 10.08 -25.02 27.02
CA LEU A 311 11.40 -25.04 26.40
C LEU A 311 11.73 -23.70 25.71
N LEU A 312 10.77 -23.10 25.02
CA LEU A 312 10.90 -21.77 24.41
C LEU A 312 11.11 -20.66 25.45
N ALA A 313 10.48 -20.78 26.62
CA ALA A 313 10.60 -19.79 27.69
C ALA A 313 11.93 -19.89 28.46
N ASP A 314 12.46 -21.11 28.60
CA ASP A 314 13.71 -21.39 29.32
C ASP A 314 14.98 -21.20 28.45
N ASP A 315 14.82 -20.94 27.15
CA ASP A 315 15.93 -20.72 26.22
C ASP A 315 16.68 -19.41 26.55
N PRO A 316 17.98 -19.45 26.93
CA PRO A 316 18.72 -18.25 27.26
C PRO A 316 18.93 -17.38 26.02
N VAL A 317 18.62 -16.08 26.15
CA VAL A 317 18.83 -15.06 25.11
C VAL A 317 20.31 -14.87 24.80
#